data_AF-A0A7S0NUT4-F1
#
_entry.id   AF-A0A7S0NUT4-F1
#
_cell.length_a   1.000
_cell.length_b   1.000
_cell.length_c   1.000
_cell.angle_alpha   90.00
_cell.angle_beta   90.00
_cell.angle_gamma   90.00
#
_symmetry.space_group_name_H-M   'P 1'
#
loop_
_entity.id
_entity.type
_entity.pdbx_description
1 polymer ?
#
loop_
_entity_poly.entity_id
_entity_poly.type
_entity_poly.pdbx_seq_one_letter_code
_entity_poly.pdbx_strand_id
1 'polypeptide(L)'
;MVAIGMDVVEQTEATKTISAVLLLAQLSFEQSAEEQASVARSSADMLSQVAALLAVETVDELSAALTTRRLVTRDDVVTVPLNLEQSNDSRDALAKSLYGKLFKWLVERCNTKLVDDAAAAAFVGVLDIFGFEAFKINSFEQLCINYANERLQQQFNWDVFKSEQAEYEAEGIEWQYIEFVDNQQTLALIDRKESLGVLHLLDEECAIQKGSDDKFVHKARETHKEHPAFGVPKRDLLSFTIDHYAGAVTYSVKGFREKNKDTLHQDLSAVMHDSHSEFVRQLFPADAATSPSKGGAHKAARKPKGKSADKMTVGSQFMSQLASLMRTINSTGVHYVRCIKPNTANKPAVFDMAHSAHQLRCAGVLEAVRISRMAYPNRMAHGAFVVRYGLLASSEWRQAHGDALVNARARAPSTGDAAARHTCELALSQIVSDSQRYQLGRTKVFFKAFLLEALEQRRGEALG
;
A
#
# COMPACT_ATOMS: atom_id res chain seq x y z
N MET A 1 20.77 6.38 14.20
CA MET A 1 21.57 5.14 14.37
C MET A 1 21.81 4.84 15.86
N VAL A 2 22.44 5.72 16.64
CA VAL A 2 22.60 5.49 18.09
C VAL A 2 21.27 5.34 18.84
N ALA A 3 20.28 6.21 18.55
CA ALA A 3 18.95 6.15 19.19
C ALA A 3 18.17 4.86 18.87
N ILE A 4 18.45 4.21 17.74
CA ILE A 4 17.87 2.90 17.34
C ILE A 4 18.76 1.73 17.79
N GLY A 5 19.70 1.99 18.69
CA GLY A 5 20.57 1.00 19.32
C GLY A 5 21.53 0.29 18.36
N MET A 6 22.03 1.00 17.34
CA MET A 6 23.15 0.52 16.53
C MET A 6 24.48 0.85 17.19
N ASP A 7 25.36 -0.14 17.30
CA ASP A 7 26.73 0.10 17.78
C ASP A 7 27.62 0.73 16.69
N VAL A 8 28.87 1.04 17.03
CA VAL A 8 29.82 1.70 16.11
C VAL A 8 30.22 0.78 14.95
N VAL A 9 30.28 -0.53 15.18
CA VAL A 9 30.65 -1.52 14.18
C VAL A 9 29.53 -1.63 13.15
N GLU A 10 28.29 -1.78 13.59
CA GLU A 10 27.10 -1.83 12.76
C GLU A 10 26.91 -0.55 11.93
N GLN A 11 27.17 0.62 12.51
CA GLN A 11 27.15 1.90 11.78
C GLN A 11 28.21 1.93 10.67
N THR A 12 29.40 1.41 10.97
CA THR A 12 30.51 1.35 10.02
C THR A 12 30.17 0.39 8.88
N GLU A 13 29.68 -0.81 9.17
CA GLU A 13 29.32 -1.82 8.17
C GLU A 13 28.14 -1.36 7.29
N ALA A 14 27.14 -0.70 7.87
CA ALA A 14 26.05 -0.08 7.10
C ALA A 14 26.59 1.00 6.14
N THR A 15 27.51 1.85 6.61
CA THR A 15 28.11 2.91 5.80
C THR A 15 29.01 2.35 4.70
N LYS A 16 29.78 1.29 4.98
CA LYS A 16 30.56 0.55 3.97
C LYS A 16 29.66 -0.05 2.90
N THR A 17 28.53 -0.64 3.30
CA THR A 17 27.55 -1.21 2.38
C THR A 17 26.98 -0.14 1.45
N ILE A 18 26.62 1.04 1.98
CA ILE A 18 26.17 2.19 1.16
C ILE A 18 27.28 2.65 0.21
N SER A 19 28.52 2.74 0.69
CA SER A 19 29.67 3.12 -0.13
C SER A 19 29.90 2.13 -1.28
N ALA A 20 29.76 0.83 -1.01
CA ALA A 20 29.84 -0.22 -2.03
C ALA A 20 28.74 -0.07 -3.08
N VAL A 21 27.51 0.25 -2.70
CA VAL A 21 26.41 0.53 -3.65
C VAL A 21 26.74 1.71 -4.57
N LEU A 22 27.32 2.79 -4.04
CA LEU A 22 27.71 3.96 -4.83
C LEU A 22 28.87 3.68 -5.80
N LEU A 23 29.82 2.85 -5.40
CA LEU A 23 30.93 2.43 -6.25
C LEU A 23 30.48 1.41 -7.30
N LEU A 24 29.60 0.47 -6.93
CA LEU A 24 28.96 -0.45 -7.88
C LEU A 24 28.31 0.32 -9.02
N ALA A 25 27.55 1.40 -8.74
CA ALA A 25 26.88 2.20 -9.76
C ALA A 25 27.83 2.88 -10.78
N GLN A 26 29.12 2.99 -10.47
CA GLN A 26 30.15 3.57 -11.34
C GLN A 26 30.98 2.52 -12.08
N LEU A 27 30.76 1.23 -11.82
CA LEU A 27 31.44 0.16 -12.55
C LEU A 27 31.00 0.16 -14.01
N SER A 28 31.99 0.09 -14.89
CA SER A 28 31.82 -0.04 -16.33
C SER A 28 32.32 -1.40 -16.79
N PHE A 29 31.69 -1.91 -17.84
CA PHE A 29 32.02 -3.18 -18.47
C PHE A 29 32.42 -2.92 -19.92
N GLU A 30 33.34 -3.73 -20.42
CA GLU A 30 33.78 -3.78 -21.82
C GLU A 30 33.28 -5.08 -22.45
N GLN A 31 33.04 -5.07 -23.75
CA GLN A 31 32.58 -6.25 -24.49
C GLN A 31 33.67 -6.72 -25.47
N SER A 32 33.92 -8.03 -25.49
CA SER A 32 34.84 -8.67 -26.43
C SER A 32 34.20 -8.86 -27.81
N ALA A 33 35.01 -9.27 -28.79
CA ALA A 33 34.53 -9.61 -30.14
C ALA A 33 33.57 -10.82 -30.17
N GLU A 34 33.58 -11.65 -29.12
CA GLU A 34 32.67 -12.79 -28.93
C GLU A 34 31.41 -12.42 -28.13
N GLU A 35 31.12 -11.11 -28.02
CA GLU A 35 30.02 -10.54 -27.23
C GLU A 35 30.07 -10.81 -25.72
N GLN A 36 31.20 -11.29 -25.19
CA GLN A 36 31.38 -11.58 -23.77
C GLN A 36 31.79 -10.30 -23.01
N ALA A 37 31.14 -10.01 -21.91
CA ALA A 37 31.44 -8.88 -21.05
C ALA A 37 32.60 -9.19 -20.09
N SER A 38 33.42 -8.18 -19.83
CA SER A 38 34.43 -8.18 -18.77
C SER A 38 34.39 -6.83 -18.05
N VAL A 39 34.82 -6.78 -16.79
CA VAL A 39 34.96 -5.49 -16.09
C VAL A 39 35.99 -4.63 -16.84
N ALA A 40 35.63 -3.37 -17.12
CA ALA A 40 36.50 -2.45 -17.82
C ALA A 40 37.79 -2.21 -17.03
N ARG A 41 38.92 -2.00 -17.70
CA ARG A 41 40.20 -1.78 -17.00
C ARG A 41 40.16 -0.53 -16.12
N SER A 42 39.43 0.49 -16.55
CA SER A 42 39.18 1.72 -15.77
C SER A 42 38.41 1.48 -14.48
N SER A 43 37.71 0.36 -14.35
CA SER A 43 36.92 -0.01 -13.18
C SER A 43 37.59 -1.05 -12.28
N ALA A 44 38.80 -1.52 -12.60
CA ALA A 44 39.50 -2.55 -11.83
C ALA A 44 39.80 -2.13 -10.37
N ASP A 45 40.30 -0.91 -10.17
CA ASP A 45 40.55 -0.35 -8.84
C ASP A 45 39.26 -0.18 -8.04
N MET A 46 38.19 0.21 -8.71
CA MET A 46 36.87 0.42 -8.11
C MET A 46 36.24 -0.91 -7.70
N LEU A 47 36.36 -1.95 -8.53
CA LEU A 47 35.93 -3.30 -8.20
C LEU A 47 36.69 -3.84 -6.98
N SER A 48 38.00 -3.57 -6.90
CA SER A 48 38.82 -3.95 -5.74
C SER A 48 38.36 -3.24 -4.46
N GLN A 49 37.98 -1.96 -4.55
CA GLN A 49 37.39 -1.22 -3.42
C GLN A 49 36.03 -1.78 -3.00
N VAL A 50 35.16 -2.11 -3.96
CA VAL A 50 33.86 -2.75 -3.66
C VAL A 50 34.09 -4.09 -2.96
N ALA A 51 35.00 -4.91 -3.46
CA ALA A 51 35.35 -6.20 -2.86
C ALA A 51 35.85 -6.04 -1.42
N ALA A 52 36.70 -5.05 -1.16
CA ALA A 52 37.20 -4.75 0.18
C ALA A 52 36.09 -4.23 1.13
N LEU A 53 35.21 -3.34 0.65
CA LEU A 53 34.11 -2.80 1.44
C LEU A 53 33.07 -3.86 1.83
N LEU A 54 32.80 -4.80 0.92
CA LEU A 54 31.89 -5.92 1.14
C LEU A 54 32.60 -7.13 1.75
N ALA A 55 33.92 -7.06 1.97
CA ALA A 55 34.77 -8.12 2.48
C ALA A 55 34.57 -9.47 1.78
N VAL A 56 34.40 -9.46 0.46
CA VAL A 56 34.30 -10.70 -0.35
C VAL A 56 35.68 -11.37 -0.43
N GLU A 57 35.71 -12.70 -0.57
CA GLU A 57 36.94 -13.51 -0.52
C GLU A 57 37.96 -13.07 -1.59
N THR A 58 37.53 -12.95 -2.86
CA THR A 58 38.41 -12.45 -3.94
C THR A 58 37.72 -11.47 -4.89
N VAL A 59 38.52 -10.56 -5.47
CA VAL A 59 38.06 -9.64 -6.53
C VAL A 59 37.63 -10.41 -7.77
N ASP A 60 38.31 -11.51 -8.09
CA ASP A 60 38.04 -12.35 -9.26
C ASP A 60 36.68 -13.06 -9.16
N GLU A 61 36.29 -13.52 -7.97
CA GLU A 61 34.96 -14.11 -7.76
C GLU A 61 33.84 -13.09 -7.94
N LEU A 62 34.00 -11.88 -7.40
CA LEU A 62 33.04 -10.80 -7.63
C LEU A 62 32.97 -10.41 -9.10
N SER A 63 34.12 -10.33 -9.79
CA SER A 63 34.20 -10.09 -11.23
C SER A 63 33.44 -11.17 -12.01
N ALA A 64 33.73 -12.44 -11.73
CA ALA A 64 33.10 -13.58 -12.40
C ALA A 64 31.59 -13.63 -12.15
N ALA A 65 31.12 -13.31 -10.93
CA ALA A 65 29.69 -13.27 -10.62
C ALA A 65 28.95 -12.13 -11.33
N LEU A 66 29.65 -11.04 -11.71
CA LEU A 66 29.10 -9.92 -12.47
C LEU A 66 29.15 -10.13 -13.99
N THR A 67 30.03 -11.00 -14.49
CA THR A 67 30.29 -11.19 -15.93
C THR A 67 29.92 -12.56 -16.47
N THR A 68 29.60 -13.51 -15.58
CA THR A 68 29.23 -14.87 -15.96
C THR A 68 28.01 -15.33 -15.17
N ARG A 69 27.35 -16.37 -15.68
CA ARG A 69 26.20 -17.00 -15.03
C ARG A 69 26.36 -18.50 -15.02
N ARG A 70 26.24 -19.09 -13.83
CA ARG A 70 26.25 -20.53 -13.63
C ARG A 70 24.84 -21.09 -13.79
N LEU A 71 24.66 -21.98 -14.75
CA LEU A 71 23.42 -22.71 -15.01
C LEU A 71 23.55 -24.12 -14.44
N VAL A 72 22.87 -24.36 -13.33
CA VAL A 72 22.77 -25.70 -12.73
C VAL A 72 21.64 -26.46 -13.42
N THR A 73 22.01 -27.46 -14.21
CA THR A 73 21.08 -28.46 -14.76
C THR A 73 21.03 -29.67 -13.83
N ARG A 74 20.19 -30.68 -14.15
CA ARG A 74 20.07 -31.87 -13.28
C ARG A 74 21.37 -32.65 -13.12
N ASP A 75 22.23 -32.60 -14.13
CA ASP A 75 23.42 -33.45 -14.22
C ASP A 75 24.73 -32.63 -14.35
N ASP A 76 24.68 -31.37 -14.81
CA ASP A 76 25.87 -30.54 -15.04
C ASP A 76 25.70 -29.07 -14.60
N VAL A 77 26.84 -28.45 -14.28
CA VAL A 77 26.98 -27.03 -13.96
C VAL A 77 27.71 -26.34 -15.10
N VAL A 78 27.00 -25.53 -15.90
CA VAL A 78 27.57 -24.83 -17.06
C VAL A 78 27.72 -23.34 -16.75
N THR A 79 28.91 -22.78 -16.91
CA THR A 79 29.14 -21.33 -16.79
C THR A 79 29.01 -20.67 -18.17
N VAL A 80 28.11 -19.70 -18.28
CA VAL A 80 27.84 -18.96 -19.51
C VAL A 80 28.30 -17.51 -19.34
N PRO A 81 29.12 -16.96 -20.24
CA PRO A 81 29.50 -15.55 -20.20
C PRO A 81 28.28 -14.65 -20.49
N LEU A 82 28.19 -13.53 -19.80
CA LEU A 82 27.15 -12.52 -20.00
C LEU A 82 27.57 -11.53 -21.08
N ASN A 83 26.59 -10.91 -21.73
CA ASN A 83 26.85 -9.76 -22.60
C ASN A 83 26.88 -8.44 -21.81
N LEU A 84 27.20 -7.32 -22.49
CA LEU A 84 27.35 -6.02 -21.85
C LEU A 84 26.09 -5.57 -21.08
N GLU A 85 24.92 -5.74 -21.69
CA GLU A 85 23.62 -5.38 -21.08
C GLU A 85 23.36 -6.22 -19.82
N GLN A 86 23.52 -7.53 -19.92
CA GLN A 86 23.32 -8.47 -18.81
C GLN A 86 24.27 -8.24 -17.63
N SER A 87 25.52 -7.84 -17.88
CA SER A 87 26.45 -7.47 -16.81
C SER A 87 26.08 -6.15 -16.13
N ASN A 88 25.59 -5.15 -16.88
CA ASN A 88 25.03 -3.94 -16.28
C ASN A 88 23.80 -4.26 -15.42
N ASP A 89 22.90 -5.11 -15.91
CA ASP A 89 21.72 -5.55 -15.15
C ASP A 89 22.13 -6.31 -13.88
N SER A 90 23.17 -7.16 -13.96
CA SER A 90 23.71 -7.90 -12.82
C SER A 90 24.30 -6.98 -11.74
N ARG A 91 25.05 -5.95 -12.15
CA ARG A 91 25.55 -4.89 -11.26
C ARG A 91 24.41 -4.15 -10.58
N ASP A 92 23.41 -3.74 -11.35
CA ASP A 92 22.26 -2.99 -10.84
C ASP A 92 21.39 -3.84 -9.91
N ALA A 93 21.23 -5.13 -10.21
CA ALA A 93 20.55 -6.09 -9.34
C ALA A 93 21.29 -6.27 -8.01
N LEU A 94 22.62 -6.40 -8.02
CA LEU A 94 23.41 -6.47 -6.79
C LEU A 94 23.27 -5.19 -5.96
N ALA A 95 23.39 -4.02 -6.59
CA ALA A 95 23.25 -2.72 -5.93
C ALA A 95 21.86 -2.55 -5.29
N LYS A 96 20.79 -2.85 -6.04
CA LYS A 96 19.40 -2.84 -5.55
C LYS A 96 19.21 -3.81 -4.38
N SER A 97 19.73 -5.04 -4.49
CA SER A 97 19.63 -6.04 -3.43
C SER A 97 20.37 -5.62 -2.16
N LEU A 98 21.61 -5.12 -2.27
CA LEU A 98 22.38 -4.63 -1.11
C LEU A 98 21.61 -3.52 -0.38
N TYR A 99 21.13 -2.51 -1.12
CA TYR A 99 20.38 -1.41 -0.55
C TYR A 99 19.05 -1.87 0.06
N GLY A 100 18.26 -2.67 -0.65
CA GLY A 100 16.97 -3.16 -0.19
C GLY A 100 17.08 -4.02 1.06
N LYS A 101 18.08 -4.90 1.14
CA LYS A 101 18.32 -5.74 2.32
C LYS A 101 18.87 -4.94 3.49
N LEU A 102 19.77 -3.98 3.26
CA LEU A 102 20.22 -3.04 4.29
C LEU A 102 19.04 -2.23 4.85
N PHE A 103 18.17 -1.72 3.99
CA PHE A 103 16.98 -0.98 4.40
C PHE A 103 16.04 -1.84 5.23
N LYS A 104 15.79 -3.08 4.80
CA LYS A 104 14.99 -4.05 5.57
C LYS A 104 15.60 -4.32 6.94
N TRP A 105 16.92 -4.55 7.03
CA TRP A 105 17.62 -4.73 8.29
C TRP A 105 17.49 -3.51 9.22
N LEU A 106 17.57 -2.29 8.67
CA LEU A 106 17.34 -1.06 9.44
C LEU A 106 15.92 -0.97 10.00
N VAL A 107 14.91 -1.32 9.18
CA VAL A 107 13.51 -1.35 9.62
C VAL A 107 13.31 -2.38 10.74
N GLU A 108 13.86 -3.59 10.59
CA GLU A 108 13.80 -4.63 11.61
C GLU A 108 14.47 -4.17 12.92
N ARG A 109 15.63 -3.51 12.85
CA ARG A 109 16.31 -2.93 14.02
C ARG A 109 15.45 -1.87 14.72
N CYS A 110 14.82 -0.97 13.98
CA CYS A 110 13.88 0.01 14.53
C CYS A 110 12.71 -0.70 15.24
N ASN A 111 12.11 -1.71 14.62
CA ASN A 111 11.00 -2.46 15.20
C ASN A 111 11.42 -3.18 16.48
N THR A 112 12.55 -3.88 16.51
CA THR A 112 13.04 -4.56 17.73
C THR A 112 13.26 -3.61 18.90
N LYS A 113 13.60 -2.33 18.64
CA LYS A 113 13.80 -1.33 19.70
C LYS A 113 12.52 -0.61 20.12
N LEU A 114 11.57 -0.44 19.21
CA LEU A 114 10.35 0.34 19.47
C LEU A 114 9.17 -0.52 19.94
N VAL A 115 9.18 -1.82 19.64
CA VAL A 115 8.04 -2.72 19.92
C VAL A 115 8.10 -3.24 21.36
N ASP A 116 7.11 -2.84 22.17
CA ASP A 116 6.67 -3.50 23.41
C ASP A 116 5.15 -3.74 23.34
N ASP A 117 4.72 -4.46 22.30
CA ASP A 117 3.30 -4.68 21.99
C ASP A 117 2.58 -5.55 23.03
N ALA A 118 3.31 -6.24 23.90
CA ALA A 118 2.74 -7.20 24.86
C ALA A 118 1.78 -6.55 25.87
N ALA A 119 1.90 -5.23 26.09
CA ALA A 119 1.05 -4.47 27.00
C ALA A 119 -0.01 -3.58 26.30
N ALA A 120 -0.04 -3.53 24.97
CA ALA A 120 -0.88 -2.57 24.25
C ALA A 120 -2.33 -3.06 24.12
N ALA A 121 -3.28 -2.34 24.74
CA ALA A 121 -4.72 -2.61 24.63
C ALA A 121 -5.36 -2.03 23.35
N ALA A 122 -4.72 -1.03 22.74
CA ALA A 122 -5.18 -0.34 21.54
C ALA A 122 -3.97 0.28 20.80
N PHE A 123 -4.12 0.59 19.52
CA PHE A 123 -3.11 1.28 18.73
C PHE A 123 -3.75 2.38 17.86
N VAL A 124 -2.94 3.37 17.49
CA VAL A 124 -3.29 4.36 16.47
C VAL A 124 -2.34 4.14 15.29
N GLY A 125 -2.88 3.68 14.16
CA GLY A 125 -2.12 3.51 12.94
C GLY A 125 -2.00 4.82 12.17
N VAL A 126 -0.78 5.23 11.84
CA VAL A 126 -0.53 6.35 10.92
C VAL A 126 -0.02 5.76 9.61
N LEU A 127 -0.81 5.90 8.56
CA LEU A 127 -0.43 5.45 7.22
C LEU A 127 0.17 6.62 6.44
N ASP A 128 1.47 6.52 6.17
CA ASP A 128 2.21 7.45 5.31
C ASP A 128 2.73 6.67 4.10
N ILE A 129 2.09 6.87 2.95
CA ILE A 129 2.51 6.27 1.68
C ILE A 129 2.65 7.35 0.62
N PHE A 130 3.40 7.04 -0.45
CA PHE A 130 3.50 7.91 -1.61
C PHE A 130 2.10 8.26 -2.15
N GLY A 131 1.88 9.55 -2.42
CA GLY A 131 0.69 10.01 -3.12
C GLY A 131 0.68 9.59 -4.58
N PHE A 132 -0.43 9.83 -5.26
CA PHE A 132 -0.56 9.58 -6.70
C PHE A 132 0.53 10.32 -7.51
N GLU A 133 1.19 9.60 -8.43
CA GLU A 133 2.29 10.13 -9.25
C GLU A 133 1.95 10.08 -10.75
N ALA A 134 2.20 11.19 -11.44
CA ALA A 134 2.09 11.27 -12.90
C ALA A 134 3.25 12.11 -13.45
N PHE A 135 4.29 11.44 -13.94
CA PHE A 135 5.47 12.03 -14.55
C PHE A 135 5.38 11.99 -16.09
N LYS A 136 6.39 12.58 -16.74
CA LYS A 136 6.57 12.51 -18.20
C LYS A 136 6.78 11.07 -18.68
N ILE A 137 7.49 10.26 -17.89
CA ILE A 137 7.72 8.84 -18.16
C ILE A 137 7.38 8.10 -16.87
N ASN A 138 6.32 7.29 -16.89
CA ASN A 138 5.88 6.49 -15.75
C ASN A 138 6.30 5.05 -15.98
N SER A 139 6.90 4.44 -14.97
CA SER A 139 7.43 3.09 -15.01
C SER A 139 6.60 2.16 -14.10
N PHE A 140 7.05 0.91 -13.92
CA PHE A 140 6.43 -0.09 -13.07
C PHE A 140 6.26 0.38 -11.62
N GLU A 141 7.22 1.15 -11.11
CA GLU A 141 7.18 1.75 -9.78
C GLU A 141 5.99 2.69 -9.62
N GLN A 142 5.75 3.58 -10.59
CA GLN A 142 4.58 4.46 -10.61
C GLN A 142 3.28 3.66 -10.72
N LEU A 143 3.26 2.57 -11.49
CA LEU A 143 2.08 1.70 -11.57
C LEU A 143 1.72 1.11 -10.20
N CYS A 144 2.72 0.62 -9.45
CA CYS A 144 2.53 0.11 -8.09
C CYS A 144 2.06 1.21 -7.12
N ILE A 145 2.67 2.40 -7.17
CA ILE A 145 2.28 3.56 -6.35
C ILE A 145 0.83 3.96 -6.63
N ASN A 146 0.48 4.11 -7.90
CA ASN A 146 -0.87 4.52 -8.31
C ASN A 146 -1.90 3.44 -8.01
N TYR A 147 -1.55 2.16 -8.14
CA TYR A 147 -2.39 1.05 -7.71
C TYR A 147 -2.69 1.07 -6.20
N ALA A 148 -1.70 1.31 -5.34
CA ALA A 148 -1.93 1.47 -3.91
C ALA A 148 -2.86 2.66 -3.59
N ASN A 149 -2.64 3.79 -4.27
CA ASN A 149 -3.52 4.96 -4.15
C ASN A 149 -4.96 4.65 -4.61
N GLU A 150 -5.12 3.93 -5.72
CA GLU A 150 -6.42 3.49 -6.23
C GLU A 150 -7.16 2.63 -5.19
N ARG A 151 -6.44 1.73 -4.51
CA ARG A 151 -7.00 0.86 -3.46
C ARG A 151 -7.42 1.65 -2.23
N LEU A 152 -6.59 2.57 -1.77
CA LEU A 152 -6.94 3.46 -0.65
C LEU A 152 -8.11 4.39 -1.00
N GLN A 153 -8.16 4.88 -2.23
CA GLN A 153 -9.30 5.68 -2.69
C GLN A 153 -10.58 4.84 -2.69
N GLN A 154 -10.53 3.56 -3.07
CA GLN A 154 -11.70 2.70 -3.02
C GLN A 154 -12.15 2.44 -1.57
N GLN A 155 -11.22 2.31 -0.63
CA GLN A 155 -11.57 2.21 0.78
C GLN A 155 -12.21 3.49 1.31
N PHE A 156 -11.69 4.65 0.93
CA PHE A 156 -12.32 5.94 1.23
C PHE A 156 -13.74 6.02 0.67
N ASN A 157 -13.93 5.63 -0.60
CA ASN A 157 -15.25 5.58 -1.22
C ASN A 157 -16.19 4.62 -0.46
N TRP A 158 -15.66 3.50 0.03
CA TRP A 158 -16.44 2.56 0.83
C TRP A 158 -16.86 3.16 2.18
N ASP A 159 -15.90 3.71 2.93
CA ASP A 159 -16.15 4.23 4.29
C ASP A 159 -17.05 5.45 4.29
N VAL A 160 -16.81 6.39 3.36
CA VAL A 160 -17.53 7.67 3.31
C VAL A 160 -18.87 7.54 2.59
N PHE A 161 -18.97 6.64 1.59
CA PHE A 161 -20.19 6.55 0.76
C PHE A 161 -20.95 5.25 1.02
N LYS A 162 -20.37 4.10 0.68
CA LYS A 162 -21.11 2.83 0.66
C LYS A 162 -21.57 2.38 2.06
N SER A 163 -20.75 2.62 3.09
CA SER A 163 -21.10 2.28 4.47
C SER A 163 -22.24 3.15 5.02
N GLU A 164 -22.27 4.44 4.70
CA GLU A 164 -23.36 5.33 5.13
C GLU A 164 -24.67 4.92 4.47
N GLN A 165 -24.63 4.62 3.16
CA GLN A 165 -25.80 4.16 2.40
C GLN A 165 -26.37 2.87 2.97
N ALA A 166 -25.51 1.87 3.23
CA ALA A 166 -25.92 0.61 3.81
C ALA A 166 -26.56 0.78 5.19
N GLU A 167 -26.06 1.72 6.02
CA GLU A 167 -26.68 2.03 7.31
C GLU A 167 -28.04 2.72 7.13
N TYR A 168 -28.16 3.66 6.20
CA TYR A 168 -29.44 4.34 5.93
C TYR A 168 -30.50 3.38 5.40
N GLU A 169 -30.15 2.45 4.51
CA GLU A 169 -31.04 1.38 4.05
C GLU A 169 -31.45 0.43 5.20
N ALA A 170 -30.48 0.02 6.01
CA ALA A 170 -30.71 -0.82 7.17
C ALA A 170 -31.57 -0.13 8.24
N GLU A 171 -31.52 1.20 8.35
CA GLU A 171 -32.30 1.99 9.28
C GLU A 171 -33.61 2.54 8.68
N GLY A 172 -33.84 2.35 7.39
CA GLY A 172 -35.02 2.86 6.69
C GLY A 172 -35.09 4.39 6.64
N ILE A 173 -33.94 5.05 6.60
CA ILE A 173 -33.80 6.50 6.46
C ILE A 173 -34.09 6.88 5.01
N GLU A 174 -34.84 7.94 4.79
CA GLU A 174 -35.02 8.50 3.46
C GLU A 174 -33.74 9.25 3.05
N TRP A 175 -33.05 8.74 2.04
CA TRP A 175 -31.84 9.38 1.51
C TRP A 175 -31.89 9.39 -0.01
N GLN A 176 -31.27 10.41 -0.61
CA GLN A 176 -31.13 10.49 -2.06
C GLN A 176 -29.85 9.78 -2.47
N TYR A 177 -29.92 8.91 -3.47
CA TYR A 177 -28.72 8.30 -4.04
C TYR A 177 -27.76 9.39 -4.51
N ILE A 178 -26.58 9.43 -3.91
CA ILE A 178 -25.52 10.35 -4.33
C ILE A 178 -24.62 9.59 -5.28
N GLU A 179 -24.63 10.01 -6.54
CA GLU A 179 -23.71 9.51 -7.54
C GLU A 179 -22.27 9.87 -7.15
N PHE A 180 -21.42 8.85 -7.07
CA PHE A 180 -19.98 9.00 -6.87
C PHE A 180 -19.24 8.15 -7.91
N VAL A 181 -17.99 8.51 -8.16
CA VAL A 181 -17.14 7.77 -9.11
C VAL A 181 -16.56 6.54 -8.41
N ASP A 182 -17.09 5.36 -8.71
CA ASP A 182 -16.55 4.09 -8.23
C ASP A 182 -15.38 3.64 -9.10
N ASN A 183 -14.20 3.52 -8.49
CA ASN A 183 -12.98 3.11 -9.15
C ASN A 183 -12.71 1.59 -9.10
N GLN A 184 -13.73 0.80 -8.72
CA GLN A 184 -13.64 -0.68 -8.70
C GLN A 184 -13.25 -1.29 -10.05
N GLN A 185 -13.69 -0.69 -11.17
CA GLN A 185 -13.35 -1.16 -12.51
C GLN A 185 -11.86 -0.98 -12.82
N THR A 186 -11.28 0.17 -12.44
CA THR A 186 -9.85 0.43 -12.60
C THR A 186 -9.01 -0.50 -11.72
N LEU A 187 -9.45 -0.80 -10.49
CA LEU A 187 -8.78 -1.80 -9.65
C LEU A 187 -8.81 -3.19 -10.30
N ALA A 188 -9.96 -3.60 -10.84
CA ALA A 188 -10.08 -4.88 -11.53
C ALA A 188 -9.18 -4.96 -12.78
N LEU A 189 -9.05 -3.87 -13.54
CA LEU A 189 -8.11 -3.80 -14.65
C LEU A 189 -6.65 -4.04 -14.21
N ILE A 190 -6.26 -3.63 -13.00
CA ILE A 190 -4.88 -3.76 -12.51
C ILE A 190 -4.63 -5.13 -11.87
N ASP A 191 -5.50 -5.56 -10.95
CA ASP A 191 -5.21 -6.63 -10.00
C ASP A 191 -6.10 -7.88 -10.09
N ARG A 192 -7.22 -7.85 -10.83
CA ARG A 192 -8.15 -8.99 -10.78
C ARG A 192 -7.62 -10.14 -11.60
N LYS A 193 -7.60 -11.31 -10.99
CA LYS A 193 -7.12 -12.54 -11.64
C LYS A 193 -8.08 -13.03 -12.71
N GLU A 194 -9.40 -12.96 -12.47
CA GLU A 194 -10.41 -13.49 -13.41
C GLU A 194 -10.43 -12.73 -14.75
N SER A 195 -10.16 -11.43 -14.71
CA SER A 195 -10.07 -10.57 -15.89
C SER A 195 -8.65 -10.47 -16.47
N LEU A 196 -7.69 -11.24 -15.97
CA LEU A 196 -6.27 -11.12 -16.31
C LEU A 196 -5.79 -9.67 -16.23
N GLY A 197 -5.90 -9.09 -15.03
CA GLY A 197 -5.43 -7.73 -14.77
C GLY A 197 -3.96 -7.52 -15.14
N VAL A 198 -3.57 -6.27 -15.35
CA VAL A 198 -2.25 -5.86 -15.86
C VAL A 198 -1.09 -6.52 -15.08
N LEU A 199 -1.17 -6.59 -13.75
CA LEU A 199 -0.13 -7.23 -12.93
C LEU A 199 -0.05 -8.75 -13.13
N HIS A 200 -1.19 -9.41 -13.34
CA HIS A 200 -1.25 -10.85 -13.61
C HIS A 200 -0.69 -11.18 -15.01
N LEU A 201 -0.98 -10.35 -16.01
CA LEU A 201 -0.40 -10.48 -17.34
C LEU A 201 1.13 -10.30 -17.32
N LEU A 202 1.61 -9.36 -16.51
CA LEU A 202 3.05 -9.14 -16.33
C LEU A 202 3.71 -10.35 -15.67
N ASP A 203 3.08 -10.94 -14.65
CA ASP A 203 3.58 -12.13 -13.98
C ASP A 203 3.67 -13.35 -14.92
N GLU A 204 2.66 -13.54 -15.78
CA GLU A 204 2.69 -14.58 -16.82
C GLU A 204 3.87 -14.37 -17.78
N GLU A 205 4.06 -13.16 -18.28
CA GLU A 205 5.17 -12.86 -19.21
C GLU A 205 6.54 -12.94 -18.54
N CYS A 206 6.64 -12.65 -17.23
CA CYS A 206 7.85 -12.88 -16.45
C CYS A 206 8.21 -14.37 -16.37
N ALA A 207 7.23 -15.26 -16.28
CA ALA A 207 7.44 -16.71 -16.18
C ALA A 207 7.88 -17.35 -17.52
N ILE A 208 7.66 -16.69 -18.66
CA ILE A 208 8.05 -17.19 -19.98
C ILE A 208 9.56 -16.98 -20.24
N GLN A 209 10.27 -18.06 -20.58
CA GLN A 209 11.73 -18.03 -20.82
C GLN A 209 12.16 -17.05 -21.94
N LYS A 210 11.33 -16.87 -22.98
CA LYS A 210 11.54 -15.89 -24.07
C LYS A 210 10.45 -14.80 -24.12
N GLY A 211 9.88 -14.45 -22.96
CA GLY A 211 9.00 -13.28 -22.86
C GLY A 211 9.78 -11.98 -23.12
N SER A 212 9.10 -10.90 -23.46
CA SER A 212 9.66 -9.55 -23.59
C SER A 212 8.63 -8.50 -23.16
N ASP A 213 9.07 -7.28 -22.88
CA ASP A 213 8.15 -6.19 -22.52
C ASP A 213 7.19 -5.88 -23.68
N ASP A 214 7.65 -6.00 -24.93
CA ASP A 214 6.84 -5.86 -26.15
C ASP A 214 5.67 -6.87 -26.18
N LYS A 215 5.96 -8.14 -25.87
CA LYS A 215 4.93 -9.19 -25.84
C LYS A 215 3.91 -8.92 -24.73
N PHE A 216 4.40 -8.47 -23.57
CA PHE A 216 3.54 -8.06 -22.47
C PHE A 216 2.60 -6.92 -22.86
N VAL A 217 3.11 -5.82 -23.41
CA VAL A 217 2.25 -4.68 -23.77
C VAL A 217 1.28 -5.04 -24.90
N HIS A 218 1.68 -5.83 -25.88
CA HIS A 218 0.79 -6.31 -26.92
C HIS A 218 -0.35 -7.16 -26.34
N LYS A 219 -0.04 -8.09 -25.43
CA LYS A 219 -1.04 -8.92 -24.76
C LYS A 219 -1.98 -8.10 -23.88
N ALA A 220 -1.45 -7.12 -23.13
CA ALA A 220 -2.26 -6.20 -22.34
C ALA A 220 -3.21 -5.37 -23.20
N ARG A 221 -2.72 -4.86 -24.35
CA ARG A 221 -3.52 -4.08 -25.30
C ARG A 221 -4.63 -4.90 -25.93
N GLU A 222 -4.37 -6.13 -26.36
CA GLU A 222 -5.41 -7.00 -26.92
C GLU A 222 -6.45 -7.42 -25.87
N THR A 223 -6.01 -7.77 -24.66
CA THR A 223 -6.89 -8.21 -23.57
C THR A 223 -7.83 -7.10 -23.12
N HIS A 224 -7.34 -5.86 -23.00
CA HIS A 224 -8.05 -4.76 -22.35
C HIS A 224 -8.52 -3.65 -23.29
N LYS A 225 -8.48 -3.83 -24.63
CA LYS A 225 -8.81 -2.77 -25.61
C LYS A 225 -10.20 -2.13 -25.46
N GLU A 226 -11.19 -2.91 -25.02
CA GLU A 226 -12.58 -2.47 -24.84
C GLU A 226 -12.84 -1.95 -23.41
N HIS A 227 -11.86 -2.04 -22.50
CA HIS A 227 -12.05 -1.64 -21.11
C HIS A 227 -12.08 -0.11 -21.01
N PRO A 228 -13.10 0.50 -20.38
CA PRO A 228 -13.27 1.96 -20.38
C PRO A 228 -12.10 2.72 -19.74
N ALA A 229 -11.46 2.12 -18.74
CA ALA A 229 -10.29 2.69 -18.07
C ALA A 229 -8.93 2.31 -18.71
N PHE A 230 -8.90 1.64 -19.88
CA PHE A 230 -7.66 1.24 -20.54
C PHE A 230 -7.50 1.98 -21.88
N GLY A 231 -6.43 2.75 -22.01
CA GLY A 231 -6.10 3.54 -23.18
C GLY A 231 -4.89 3.01 -23.93
N VAL A 232 -4.92 3.18 -25.25
CA VAL A 232 -3.86 2.74 -26.16
C VAL A 232 -3.25 3.94 -26.88
N PRO A 233 -2.03 4.36 -26.53
CA PRO A 233 -1.34 5.42 -27.25
C PRO A 233 -1.15 5.06 -28.73
N LYS A 234 -1.56 5.95 -29.64
CA LYS A 234 -1.50 5.69 -31.09
C LYS A 234 -0.07 5.65 -31.66
N ARG A 235 0.84 6.43 -31.08
CA ARG A 235 2.22 6.62 -31.58
C ARG A 235 3.26 5.79 -30.82
N ASP A 236 2.97 5.46 -29.57
CA ASP A 236 3.88 4.70 -28.72
C ASP A 236 3.32 3.30 -28.50
N LEU A 237 3.91 2.32 -29.19
CA LEU A 237 3.46 0.93 -29.11
C LEU A 237 3.94 0.23 -27.84
N LEU A 238 4.93 0.81 -27.14
CA LEU A 238 5.55 0.29 -25.92
C LEU A 238 5.01 0.96 -24.66
N SER A 239 3.81 1.50 -24.74
CA SER A 239 3.11 2.09 -23.61
C SER A 239 1.64 1.72 -23.61
N PHE A 240 1.02 1.80 -22.44
CA PHE A 240 -0.42 1.75 -22.24
C PHE A 240 -0.86 2.85 -21.26
N THR A 241 -2.12 3.23 -21.31
CA THR A 241 -2.69 4.25 -20.43
C THR A 241 -3.72 3.60 -19.51
N ILE A 242 -3.73 3.96 -18.23
CA ILE A 242 -4.83 3.62 -17.31
C ILE A 242 -5.49 4.92 -16.88
N ASP A 243 -6.82 4.95 -16.95
CA ASP A 243 -7.62 6.04 -16.39
C ASP A 243 -7.87 5.78 -14.89
N HIS A 244 -7.09 6.48 -14.06
CA HIS A 244 -7.15 6.41 -12.62
C HIS A 244 -8.18 7.39 -12.06
N TYR A 245 -8.56 7.25 -10.79
CA TYR A 245 -9.41 8.24 -10.11
C TYR A 245 -8.85 9.67 -10.16
N ALA A 246 -7.53 9.82 -10.25
CA ALA A 246 -6.82 11.09 -10.32
C ALA A 246 -6.48 11.54 -11.75
N GLY A 247 -6.90 10.78 -12.77
CA GLY A 247 -6.70 11.06 -14.20
C GLY A 247 -5.86 10.01 -14.93
N ALA A 248 -5.83 10.15 -16.26
CA ALA A 248 -5.14 9.22 -17.13
C ALA A 248 -3.61 9.28 -17.01
N VAL A 249 -2.97 8.13 -16.79
CA VAL A 249 -1.51 7.98 -16.70
C VAL A 249 -1.03 6.99 -17.75
N THR A 250 -0.03 7.39 -18.53
CA THR A 250 0.60 6.52 -19.53
C THR A 250 1.90 5.94 -18.97
N TYR A 251 1.99 4.61 -19.01
CA TYR A 251 3.11 3.83 -18.51
C TYR A 251 3.93 3.26 -19.65
N SER A 252 5.25 3.47 -19.61
CA SER A 252 6.19 2.86 -20.55
C SER A 252 6.61 1.49 -20.04
N VAL A 253 6.44 0.45 -20.86
CA VAL A 253 6.72 -0.93 -20.42
C VAL A 253 8.21 -1.29 -20.39
N LYS A 254 9.09 -0.38 -20.79
CA LYS A 254 10.54 -0.63 -20.85
C LYS A 254 11.08 -1.04 -19.47
N GLY A 255 11.64 -2.25 -19.37
CA GLY A 255 12.20 -2.81 -18.14
C GLY A 255 11.15 -3.34 -17.16
N PHE A 256 9.86 -3.39 -17.51
CA PHE A 256 8.80 -3.85 -16.59
C PHE A 256 9.06 -5.26 -16.09
N ARG A 257 9.40 -6.19 -17.00
CA ARG A 257 9.60 -7.59 -16.62
C ARG A 257 10.80 -7.79 -15.71
N GLU A 258 11.90 -7.09 -15.99
CA GLU A 258 13.10 -7.16 -15.17
C GLU A 258 12.82 -6.62 -13.77
N LYS A 259 12.21 -5.44 -13.69
CA LYS A 259 11.79 -4.81 -12.43
C LYS A 259 10.79 -5.66 -11.64
N ASN A 260 9.88 -6.35 -12.33
CA ASN A 260 8.90 -7.22 -11.67
C ASN A 260 9.50 -8.56 -11.23
N LYS A 261 10.54 -9.06 -11.90
CA LYS A 261 11.25 -10.27 -11.46
C LYS A 261 12.07 -10.01 -10.20
N ASP A 262 12.79 -8.89 -10.16
CA ASP A 262 13.66 -8.48 -9.04
C ASP A 262 14.58 -9.60 -8.54
N THR A 263 15.07 -10.43 -9.47
CA THR A 263 15.88 -11.61 -9.15
C THR A 263 17.36 -11.25 -9.13
N LEU A 264 18.00 -11.34 -7.97
CA LEU A 264 19.46 -11.43 -7.88
C LEU A 264 19.92 -12.81 -8.36
N HIS A 265 20.99 -12.86 -9.16
CA HIS A 265 21.57 -14.14 -9.57
C HIS A 265 22.16 -14.91 -8.37
N GLN A 266 22.03 -16.24 -8.40
CA GLN A 266 22.51 -17.11 -7.32
C GLN A 266 24.01 -16.98 -7.09
N ASP A 267 24.81 -16.79 -8.16
CA ASP A 267 26.25 -16.58 -8.03
C ASP A 267 26.57 -15.31 -7.24
N LEU A 268 25.87 -14.20 -7.51
CA LEU A 268 26.04 -12.94 -6.76
C LEU A 268 25.61 -13.11 -5.29
N SER A 269 24.50 -13.81 -5.04
CA SER A 269 24.07 -14.09 -3.68
C SER A 269 25.04 -14.99 -2.93
N ALA A 270 25.67 -15.96 -3.60
CA ALA A 270 26.68 -16.86 -3.03
C ALA A 270 27.94 -16.08 -2.64
N VAL A 271 28.44 -15.21 -3.51
CA VAL A 271 29.60 -14.34 -3.21
C VAL A 271 29.33 -13.46 -1.98
N MET A 272 28.11 -12.92 -1.83
CA MET A 272 27.75 -12.14 -0.64
C MET A 272 27.61 -13.01 0.62
N HIS A 273 27.08 -14.24 0.49
CA HIS A 273 26.96 -15.19 1.60
C HIS A 273 28.33 -15.68 2.09
N ASP A 274 29.32 -15.75 1.22
CA ASP A 274 30.67 -16.21 1.57
C ASP A 274 31.59 -15.05 2.00
N SER A 275 31.06 -13.83 2.10
CA SER A 275 31.77 -12.66 2.61
C SER A 275 32.34 -12.88 4.02
N HIS A 276 33.54 -12.35 4.28
CA HIS A 276 34.12 -12.33 5.62
C HIS A 276 33.41 -11.35 6.57
N SER A 277 32.63 -10.40 6.06
CA SER A 277 31.81 -9.53 6.91
C SER A 277 30.59 -10.29 7.40
N GLU A 278 30.49 -10.47 8.72
CA GLU A 278 29.29 -11.04 9.36
C GLU A 278 28.03 -10.23 9.03
N PHE A 279 28.16 -8.91 8.91
CA PHE A 279 27.05 -8.03 8.55
C PHE A 279 26.54 -8.31 7.13
N VAL A 280 27.43 -8.41 6.14
CA VAL A 280 27.03 -8.73 4.76
C VAL A 280 26.41 -10.12 4.68
N ARG A 281 26.97 -11.12 5.38
CA ARG A 281 26.36 -12.46 5.46
C ARG A 281 24.98 -12.46 6.10
N GLN A 282 24.75 -11.64 7.12
CA GLN A 282 23.43 -11.48 7.73
C GLN A 282 22.41 -10.91 6.73
N LEU A 283 22.83 -10.01 5.83
CA LEU A 283 21.98 -9.52 4.75
C LEU A 283 21.70 -10.63 3.72
N PHE A 284 22.62 -11.56 3.50
CA PHE A 284 22.48 -12.66 2.54
C PHE A 284 22.51 -14.04 3.23
N PRO A 285 21.49 -14.38 4.04
CA PRO A 285 21.47 -15.67 4.71
C PRO A 285 21.34 -16.81 3.69
N ALA A 286 21.94 -17.97 3.98
CA ALA A 286 21.74 -19.17 3.17
C ALA A 286 20.26 -19.54 3.17
N ASP A 287 19.64 -19.57 2.00
CA ASP A 287 18.28 -20.06 1.86
C ASP A 287 18.17 -21.46 2.45
N ALA A 288 17.17 -21.71 3.30
CA ALA A 288 16.92 -23.02 3.92
C ALA A 288 16.64 -24.16 2.91
N ALA A 289 16.66 -23.88 1.61
CA ALA A 289 16.56 -24.83 0.52
C ALA A 289 17.92 -25.34 -0.01
N THR A 290 19.06 -24.78 0.42
CA THR A 290 20.37 -25.01 -0.23
C THR A 290 21.42 -25.70 0.64
N SER A 291 21.06 -26.34 1.75
CA SER A 291 21.97 -27.35 2.32
C SER A 291 21.95 -28.61 1.43
N PRO A 292 23.06 -29.00 0.78
CA PRO A 292 23.18 -30.37 0.32
C PRO A 292 23.22 -31.22 1.58
N SER A 293 22.14 -31.96 1.85
CA SER A 293 22.07 -32.89 2.97
C SER A 293 23.23 -33.87 2.85
N LYS A 294 24.28 -33.69 3.66
CA LYS A 294 25.21 -34.77 3.97
C LYS A 294 24.36 -35.87 4.61
N GLY A 295 24.48 -37.07 4.07
CA GLY A 295 23.58 -38.20 4.30
C GLY A 295 23.26 -38.46 5.78
N GLY A 296 21.97 -38.64 6.05
CA GLY A 296 21.46 -39.06 7.35
C GLY A 296 19.97 -39.36 7.23
N ALA A 297 19.62 -40.64 7.15
CA ALA A 297 18.26 -41.10 7.01
C ALA A 297 17.46 -40.86 8.32
N HIS A 298 16.71 -39.77 8.40
CA HIS A 298 15.60 -39.66 9.35
C HIS A 298 14.37 -39.02 8.68
N LYS A 299 13.30 -39.83 8.58
CA LYS A 299 11.98 -39.41 8.11
C LYS A 299 11.37 -38.40 9.09
N ALA A 300 11.28 -37.14 8.69
CA ALA A 300 10.41 -36.15 9.33
C ALA A 300 9.39 -35.61 8.31
N ALA A 301 8.18 -35.39 8.79
CA ALA A 301 6.95 -35.23 8.02
C ALA A 301 7.00 -34.10 6.96
N ARG A 302 6.50 -34.43 5.75
CA ARG A 302 6.22 -33.48 4.66
C ARG A 302 5.21 -32.41 5.14
N LYS A 303 5.68 -31.18 5.37
CA LYS A 303 4.82 -29.99 5.26
C LYS A 303 4.43 -29.81 3.78
N PRO A 304 3.18 -29.38 3.48
CA PRO A 304 2.72 -29.20 2.11
C PRO A 304 3.57 -28.12 1.41
N LYS A 305 3.95 -28.40 0.15
CA LYS A 305 4.63 -27.45 -0.75
C LYS A 305 3.77 -26.20 -0.94
N GLY A 306 3.96 -25.19 -0.09
CA GLY A 306 3.66 -23.81 -0.44
C GLY A 306 4.57 -23.39 -1.60
N LYS A 307 4.04 -22.59 -2.53
CA LYS A 307 4.84 -21.96 -3.59
C LYS A 307 6.05 -21.30 -2.92
N SER A 308 7.26 -21.70 -3.29
CA SER A 308 8.51 -21.11 -2.82
C SER A 308 8.45 -19.59 -3.01
N ALA A 309 8.78 -18.82 -1.97
CA ALA A 309 8.85 -17.35 -2.00
C ALA A 309 9.73 -16.83 -3.15
N ASP A 310 10.72 -17.63 -3.57
CA ASP A 310 11.68 -17.39 -4.65
C ASP A 310 11.09 -17.36 -6.09
N LYS A 311 9.77 -17.48 -6.23
CA LYS A 311 9.07 -17.32 -7.53
C LYS A 311 7.98 -16.25 -7.52
N MET A 312 7.82 -15.52 -6.41
CA MET A 312 6.86 -14.42 -6.36
C MET A 312 7.50 -13.16 -6.93
N THR A 313 6.91 -12.61 -7.98
CA THR A 313 7.27 -11.32 -8.56
C THR A 313 7.00 -10.18 -7.58
N VAL A 314 7.64 -9.02 -7.80
CA VAL A 314 7.42 -7.81 -7.00
C VAL A 314 5.94 -7.42 -7.01
N GLY A 315 5.28 -7.47 -8.16
CA GLY A 315 3.85 -7.17 -8.29
C GLY A 315 2.99 -8.10 -7.43
N SER A 316 3.25 -9.41 -7.48
CA SER A 316 2.55 -10.39 -6.63
C SER A 316 2.78 -10.16 -5.13
N GLN A 317 4.02 -9.87 -4.73
CA GLN A 317 4.35 -9.56 -3.33
C GLN A 317 3.66 -8.27 -2.87
N PHE A 318 3.72 -7.22 -3.69
CA PHE A 318 3.09 -5.93 -3.42
C PHE A 318 1.57 -6.06 -3.29
N MET A 319 0.90 -6.80 -4.19
CA MET A 319 -0.54 -7.07 -4.09
C MET A 319 -0.89 -7.76 -2.77
N SER A 320 -0.11 -8.77 -2.35
CA SER A 320 -0.33 -9.50 -1.09
C SER A 320 -0.14 -8.61 0.13
N GLN A 321 0.94 -7.80 0.15
CA GLN A 321 1.24 -6.86 1.23
C GLN A 321 0.16 -5.78 1.33
N LEU A 322 -0.26 -5.19 0.21
CA LEU A 322 -1.33 -4.20 0.17
C LEU A 322 -2.65 -4.80 0.63
N ALA A 323 -3.01 -6.02 0.21
CA ALA A 323 -4.22 -6.69 0.70
C ALA A 323 -4.16 -6.98 2.21
N SER A 324 -2.98 -7.27 2.76
CA SER A 324 -2.80 -7.40 4.20
C SER A 324 -2.99 -6.07 4.92
N LEU A 325 -2.40 -4.99 4.40
CA LEU A 325 -2.57 -3.64 4.92
C LEU A 325 -4.04 -3.22 4.93
N MET A 326 -4.76 -3.43 3.82
CA MET A 326 -6.18 -3.11 3.73
C MET A 326 -7.02 -3.87 4.76
N ARG A 327 -6.72 -5.15 5.02
CA ARG A 327 -7.41 -5.90 6.07
C ARG A 327 -7.20 -5.29 7.46
N THR A 328 -6.00 -4.82 7.76
CA THR A 328 -5.71 -4.13 9.03
C THR A 328 -6.50 -2.83 9.11
N ILE A 329 -6.47 -1.99 8.06
CA ILE A 329 -7.20 -0.72 8.02
C ILE A 329 -8.70 -0.94 8.25
N ASN A 330 -9.29 -1.94 7.58
CA ASN A 330 -10.72 -2.24 7.65
C ASN A 330 -11.18 -2.74 9.03
N SER A 331 -10.24 -3.09 9.91
CA SER A 331 -10.51 -3.45 11.30
C SER A 331 -10.44 -2.27 12.28
N THR A 332 -10.17 -1.06 11.80
CA THR A 332 -9.96 0.15 12.61
C THR A 332 -10.99 1.23 12.32
N GLY A 333 -11.16 2.18 13.25
CA GLY A 333 -11.87 3.43 12.97
C GLY A 333 -10.95 4.38 12.20
N VAL A 334 -11.25 4.63 10.93
CA VAL A 334 -10.37 5.37 10.02
C VAL A 334 -10.66 6.88 10.08
N HIS A 335 -9.61 7.68 10.21
CA HIS A 335 -9.67 9.14 10.10
C HIS A 335 -8.84 9.60 8.90
N TYR A 336 -9.44 10.40 8.02
CA TYR A 336 -8.79 10.84 6.78
C TYR A 336 -8.25 12.27 6.90
N VAL A 337 -6.98 12.45 6.57
CA VAL A 337 -6.32 13.77 6.43
C VAL A 337 -5.84 13.92 4.98
N ARG A 338 -6.38 14.92 4.25
CA ARG A 338 -6.01 15.20 2.85
C ARG A 338 -5.04 16.37 2.78
N CYS A 339 -3.76 16.06 2.57
CA CYS A 339 -2.71 17.06 2.37
C CYS A 339 -2.79 17.66 0.96
N ILE A 340 -2.82 18.99 0.85
CA ILE A 340 -2.86 19.70 -0.44
C ILE A 340 -1.57 20.48 -0.64
N LYS A 341 -0.88 20.24 -1.75
CA LYS A 341 0.32 20.98 -2.12
C LYS A 341 -0.06 22.35 -2.70
N PRO A 342 0.38 23.47 -2.08
CA PRO A 342 -0.04 24.80 -2.51
C PRO A 342 0.62 25.24 -3.82
N ASN A 343 1.84 24.74 -4.12
CA ASN A 343 2.56 25.00 -5.36
C ASN A 343 3.64 23.93 -5.58
N THR A 344 4.02 23.68 -6.83
CA THR A 344 5.04 22.69 -7.20
C THR A 344 6.47 23.12 -6.82
N ALA A 345 6.71 24.42 -6.62
CA ALA A 345 8.00 24.99 -6.27
C ALA A 345 8.37 24.86 -4.77
N ASN A 346 7.51 24.25 -3.95
CA ASN A 346 7.69 24.09 -2.50
C ASN A 346 7.96 25.42 -1.76
N LYS A 347 7.39 26.55 -2.22
CA LYS A 347 7.57 27.86 -1.58
C LYS A 347 6.43 28.20 -0.64
N PRO A 348 6.71 28.76 0.56
CA PRO A 348 5.64 29.29 1.41
C PRO A 348 4.96 30.48 0.72
N ALA A 349 3.68 30.73 1.06
CA ALA A 349 2.89 31.87 0.58
C ALA A 349 2.69 31.98 -0.95
N VAL A 350 3.01 30.93 -1.72
CA VAL A 350 2.70 30.83 -3.14
C VAL A 350 1.56 29.84 -3.32
N PHE A 351 0.48 30.24 -4.00
CA PHE A 351 -0.70 29.41 -4.21
C PHE A 351 -1.03 29.29 -5.70
N ASP A 352 -0.96 28.06 -6.21
CA ASP A 352 -1.41 27.70 -7.55
C ASP A 352 -2.84 27.16 -7.45
N MET A 353 -3.81 28.02 -7.76
CA MET A 353 -5.23 27.69 -7.69
C MET A 353 -5.60 26.52 -8.62
N ALA A 354 -5.06 26.48 -9.84
CA ALA A 354 -5.41 25.43 -10.79
C ALA A 354 -4.91 24.07 -10.31
N HIS A 355 -3.68 24.03 -9.81
CA HIS A 355 -3.08 22.81 -9.27
C HIS A 355 -3.77 22.34 -7.99
N SER A 356 -4.06 23.23 -7.04
CA SER A 356 -4.78 22.87 -5.82
C SER A 356 -6.22 22.43 -6.10
N ALA A 357 -6.93 23.09 -7.03
CA ALA A 357 -8.27 22.68 -7.43
C ALA A 357 -8.28 21.29 -8.12
N HIS A 358 -7.25 20.98 -8.92
CA HIS A 358 -7.09 19.65 -9.49
C HIS A 358 -6.87 18.59 -8.41
N GLN A 359 -5.98 18.83 -7.44
CA GLN A 359 -5.76 17.92 -6.31
C GLN A 359 -7.05 17.65 -5.52
N LEU A 360 -7.86 18.68 -5.25
CA LEU A 360 -9.14 18.54 -4.53
C LEU A 360 -10.15 17.66 -5.28
N ARG A 361 -10.20 17.79 -6.61
CA ARG A 361 -11.03 16.92 -7.46
C ARG A 361 -10.53 15.48 -7.43
N CYS A 362 -9.24 15.27 -7.65
CA CYS A 362 -8.65 13.93 -7.66
C CYS A 362 -8.80 13.25 -6.31
N ALA A 363 -8.58 13.95 -5.19
CA ALA A 363 -8.73 13.37 -3.85
C ALA A 363 -10.19 13.12 -3.40
N GLY A 364 -11.19 13.39 -4.25
CA GLY A 364 -12.61 13.20 -3.97
C GLY A 364 -13.15 14.09 -2.85
N VAL A 365 -12.48 15.22 -2.56
CA VAL A 365 -12.82 16.10 -1.43
C VAL A 365 -14.14 16.80 -1.67
N LEU A 366 -14.43 17.21 -2.91
CA LEU A 366 -15.66 17.93 -3.24
C LEU A 366 -16.88 17.03 -3.08
N GLU A 367 -16.79 15.79 -3.53
CA GLU A 367 -17.80 14.75 -3.41
C GLU A 367 -18.04 14.42 -1.93
N ALA A 368 -16.97 14.20 -1.17
CA ALA A 368 -17.06 13.95 0.27
C ALA A 368 -17.72 15.10 1.04
N VAL A 369 -17.42 16.36 0.71
CA VAL A 369 -18.08 17.53 1.32
C VAL A 369 -19.56 17.59 0.93
N ARG A 370 -19.92 17.29 -0.31
CA ARG A 370 -21.34 17.24 -0.73
C ARG A 370 -22.11 16.18 0.05
N ILE A 371 -21.53 14.98 0.18
CA ILE A 371 -22.13 13.86 0.94
C ILE A 371 -22.28 14.26 2.40
N SER A 372 -21.21 14.73 3.04
CA SER A 372 -21.23 15.13 4.45
C SER A 372 -22.30 16.19 4.77
N ARG A 373 -22.59 17.10 3.82
CA ARG A 373 -23.65 18.11 3.96
C ARG A 373 -25.07 17.56 3.80
N MET A 374 -25.25 16.52 3.00
CA MET A 374 -26.54 15.87 2.77
C MET A 374 -26.82 14.76 3.78
N ALA A 375 -25.75 14.14 4.28
CA ALA A 375 -25.77 13.08 5.26
C ALA A 375 -26.19 13.57 6.65
N TYR A 376 -26.40 12.59 7.52
CA TYR A 376 -26.63 12.75 8.94
C TYR A 376 -25.38 12.31 9.70
N PRO A 377 -24.37 13.19 9.87
CA PRO A 377 -23.07 12.83 10.45
C PRO A 377 -23.15 12.42 11.92
N ASN A 378 -24.19 12.88 12.61
CA ASN A 378 -24.42 12.60 14.02
C ASN A 378 -25.56 11.58 14.16
N ARG A 379 -25.34 10.52 14.94
CA ARG A 379 -26.35 9.47 15.18
C ARG A 379 -26.31 8.98 16.61
N MET A 380 -27.48 8.61 17.14
CA MET A 380 -27.62 8.18 18.53
C MET A 380 -28.73 7.14 18.66
N ALA A 381 -28.51 6.11 19.47
CA ALA A 381 -29.58 5.17 19.80
C ALA A 381 -30.76 5.90 20.48
N HIS A 382 -32.00 5.45 20.22
CA HIS A 382 -33.20 6.11 20.75
C HIS A 382 -33.17 6.31 22.27
N GLY A 383 -32.80 5.27 23.02
CA GLY A 383 -32.70 5.36 24.48
C GLY A 383 -31.62 6.34 24.95
N ALA A 384 -30.47 6.39 24.26
CA ALA A 384 -29.41 7.33 24.58
C ALA A 384 -29.85 8.78 24.33
N PHE A 385 -30.60 9.04 23.26
CA PHE A 385 -31.18 10.37 22.99
C PHE A 385 -32.14 10.80 24.10
N VAL A 386 -33.07 9.91 24.48
CA VAL A 386 -34.06 10.17 25.53
C VAL A 386 -33.37 10.49 26.86
N VAL A 387 -32.38 9.69 27.27
CA VAL A 387 -31.62 9.92 28.51
C VAL A 387 -30.87 11.24 28.47
N ARG A 388 -30.32 11.61 27.31
CA ARG A 388 -29.40 12.75 27.18
C ARG A 388 -30.14 14.08 27.02
N TYR A 389 -31.19 14.11 26.21
CA TYR A 389 -31.91 15.34 25.84
C TYR A 389 -33.36 15.39 26.32
N GLY A 390 -33.90 14.32 26.92
CA GLY A 390 -35.28 14.31 27.44
C GLY A 390 -35.57 15.40 28.47
N LEU A 391 -34.55 15.96 29.12
CA LEU A 391 -34.69 17.12 30.01
C LEU A 391 -35.16 18.40 29.29
N LEU A 392 -34.88 18.52 27.99
CA LEU A 392 -35.26 19.64 27.14
C LEU A 392 -36.72 19.55 26.68
N ALA A 393 -37.40 18.42 26.89
CA ALA A 393 -38.81 18.25 26.57
C ALA A 393 -39.71 18.94 27.61
N SER A 394 -41.00 19.08 27.27
CA SER A 394 -41.99 19.72 28.14
C SER A 394 -42.12 19.05 29.51
N SER A 395 -42.63 19.80 30.49
CA SER A 395 -42.89 19.26 31.83
C SER A 395 -43.93 18.14 31.80
N GLU A 396 -44.95 18.21 30.94
CA GLU A 396 -45.92 17.11 30.78
C GLU A 396 -45.24 15.85 30.22
N TRP A 397 -44.38 16.01 29.22
CA TRP A 397 -43.65 14.87 28.64
C TRP A 397 -42.76 14.19 29.67
N ARG A 398 -42.02 14.98 30.46
CA ARG A 398 -41.13 14.48 31.52
C ARG A 398 -41.89 13.77 32.64
N GLN A 399 -43.10 14.19 32.97
CA GLN A 399 -43.95 13.49 33.94
C GLN A 399 -44.49 12.17 33.37
N ALA A 400 -44.94 12.16 32.11
CA ALA A 400 -45.49 10.97 31.46
C ALA A 400 -44.42 9.90 31.13
N HIS A 401 -43.18 10.31 30.86
CA HIS A 401 -42.10 9.43 30.41
C HIS A 401 -40.88 9.44 31.35
N GLY A 402 -41.03 9.96 32.57
CA GLY A 402 -39.96 10.02 33.58
C GLY A 402 -39.43 8.65 33.97
N ASP A 403 -40.31 7.64 34.04
CA ASP A 403 -39.90 6.25 34.29
C ASP A 403 -39.13 5.65 33.10
N ALA A 404 -39.38 6.09 31.87
CA ALA A 404 -38.61 5.68 30.70
C ALA A 404 -37.19 6.28 30.72
N LEU A 405 -37.02 7.50 31.24
CA LEU A 405 -35.73 8.15 31.52
C LEU A 405 -34.89 7.38 32.55
N VAL A 406 -35.53 6.84 33.59
CA VAL A 406 -34.88 6.04 34.64
C VAL A 406 -34.56 4.61 34.15
N ASN A 407 -35.49 3.97 33.44
CA ASN A 407 -35.34 2.60 32.94
C ASN A 407 -34.37 2.50 31.74
N ALA A 408 -34.29 3.51 30.89
CA ALA A 408 -33.30 3.57 29.80
C ALA A 408 -31.85 3.71 30.32
N ARG A 409 -31.66 4.18 31.56
CA ARG A 409 -30.36 4.20 32.25
C ARG A 409 -29.95 2.83 32.80
N ALA A 410 -30.92 1.95 33.06
CA ALA A 410 -30.71 0.65 33.72
C ALA A 410 -30.64 -0.54 32.74
N ARG A 411 -31.16 -0.42 31.52
CA ARG A 411 -31.15 -1.49 30.51
C ARG A 411 -30.07 -1.26 29.46
N ALA A 412 -29.30 -2.31 29.16
CA ALA A 412 -28.42 -2.33 27.99
C ALA A 412 -29.28 -2.16 26.71
N PRO A 413 -28.80 -1.44 25.69
CA PRO A 413 -29.55 -1.20 24.46
C PRO A 413 -29.84 -2.53 23.76
N SER A 414 -31.05 -3.06 23.90
CA SER A 414 -31.53 -4.20 23.12
C SER A 414 -32.03 -3.70 21.76
N THR A 415 -31.67 -4.42 20.71
CA THR A 415 -32.11 -4.18 19.34
C THR A 415 -33.64 -4.22 19.23
N GLY A 416 -34.25 -3.13 18.74
CA GLY A 416 -35.66 -3.13 18.33
C GLY A 416 -36.72 -2.79 19.38
N ASP A 417 -36.40 -1.96 20.38
CA ASP A 417 -37.42 -1.51 21.34
C ASP A 417 -38.34 -0.43 20.70
N ALA A 418 -39.48 -0.88 20.17
CA ALA A 418 -40.50 -0.01 19.58
C ALA A 418 -40.99 1.07 20.56
N ALA A 419 -40.99 0.80 21.87
CA ALA A 419 -41.35 1.76 22.89
C ALA A 419 -40.29 2.87 23.02
N ALA A 420 -39.00 2.50 22.97
CA ALA A 420 -37.90 3.47 22.98
C ALA A 420 -37.92 4.36 21.72
N ARG A 421 -38.22 3.79 20.54
CA ARG A 421 -38.39 4.55 19.30
C ARG A 421 -39.53 5.57 19.41
N HIS A 422 -40.71 5.14 19.86
CA HIS A 422 -41.86 6.03 20.00
C HIS A 422 -41.62 7.15 21.03
N THR A 423 -41.00 6.82 22.17
CA THR A 423 -40.64 7.80 23.19
C THR A 423 -39.65 8.84 22.65
N CYS A 424 -38.67 8.39 21.85
CA CYS A 424 -37.70 9.25 21.17
C CYS A 424 -38.38 10.17 20.14
N GLU A 425 -39.31 9.66 19.36
CA GLU A 425 -40.10 10.42 18.39
C GLU A 425 -40.88 11.57 19.04
N LEU A 426 -41.60 11.28 20.13
CA LEU A 426 -42.33 12.28 20.89
C LEU A 426 -41.41 13.35 21.46
N ALA A 427 -40.27 12.95 22.05
CA ALA A 427 -39.28 13.89 22.56
C ALA A 427 -38.71 14.78 21.45
N LEU A 428 -38.34 14.20 20.30
CA LEU A 428 -37.80 14.93 19.14
C LEU A 428 -38.77 16.00 18.65
N SER A 429 -40.05 15.68 18.53
CA SER A 429 -41.08 16.61 18.05
C SER A 429 -41.24 17.86 18.94
N GLN A 430 -40.90 17.74 20.24
CA GLN A 430 -40.95 18.86 21.19
C GLN A 430 -39.64 19.63 21.25
N ILE A 431 -38.51 18.92 21.14
CA ILE A 431 -37.18 19.49 21.34
C ILE A 431 -36.68 20.16 20.06
N VAL A 432 -36.96 19.59 18.88
CA VAL A 432 -36.44 20.04 17.58
C VAL A 432 -37.59 20.58 16.73
N SER A 433 -37.59 21.90 16.51
CA SER A 433 -38.65 22.58 15.75
C SER A 433 -38.59 22.29 14.24
N ASP A 434 -37.40 22.06 13.70
CA ASP A 434 -37.17 21.79 12.28
C ASP A 434 -37.04 20.28 12.03
N SER A 435 -38.13 19.67 11.58
CA SER A 435 -38.20 18.24 11.27
C SER A 435 -37.33 17.81 10.09
N GLN A 436 -36.84 18.73 9.26
CA GLN A 436 -35.93 18.40 8.15
C GLN A 436 -34.47 18.21 8.59
N ARG A 437 -34.15 18.53 9.86
CA ARG A 437 -32.79 18.44 10.40
C ARG A 437 -32.51 17.13 11.14
N TYR A 438 -33.48 16.25 11.27
CA TYR A 438 -33.28 14.91 11.81
C TYR A 438 -34.09 13.88 11.01
N GLN A 439 -33.74 12.61 11.17
CA GLN A 439 -34.57 11.48 10.74
C GLN A 439 -34.55 10.37 11.79
N LEU A 440 -35.70 9.70 11.93
CA LEU A 440 -35.88 8.62 12.87
C LEU A 440 -35.75 7.27 12.15
N GLY A 441 -34.67 6.55 12.42
CA GLY A 441 -34.42 5.21 11.91
C GLY A 441 -35.16 4.12 12.68
N ARG A 442 -34.82 2.87 12.38
CA ARG A 442 -35.34 1.69 13.07
C ARG A 442 -34.80 1.59 14.50
N THR A 443 -33.53 1.89 14.73
CA THR A 443 -32.86 1.75 16.02
C THR A 443 -32.20 3.04 16.53
N LYS A 444 -31.96 4.00 15.64
CA LYS A 444 -31.25 5.24 15.94
C LYS A 444 -31.98 6.46 15.39
N VAL A 445 -31.74 7.61 16.02
CA VAL A 445 -32.02 8.93 15.46
C VAL A 445 -30.76 9.49 14.81
N PHE A 446 -30.95 10.14 13.67
CA PHE A 446 -29.93 10.71 12.80
C PHE A 446 -30.11 12.23 12.73
N PHE A 447 -29.03 13.01 12.86
CA PHE A 447 -29.05 14.47 12.90
C PHE A 447 -28.14 15.07 11.84
N LYS A 448 -28.63 16.13 11.17
CA LYS A 448 -27.81 16.96 10.30
C LYS A 448 -26.72 17.66 11.12
N ALA A 449 -25.67 18.09 10.42
CA ALA A 449 -24.60 18.88 11.02
C ALA A 449 -25.14 20.08 11.84
N PHE A 450 -24.42 20.43 12.91
CA PHE A 450 -24.71 21.53 13.83
C PHE A 450 -25.97 21.38 14.70
N LEU A 451 -26.84 20.39 14.47
CA LEU A 451 -28.03 20.19 15.29
C LEU A 451 -27.67 19.63 16.67
N LEU A 452 -26.76 18.65 16.73
CA LEU A 452 -26.38 18.01 17.99
C LEU A 452 -25.65 18.99 18.91
N GLU A 453 -24.78 19.84 18.35
CA GLU A 453 -24.06 20.90 19.05
C GLU A 453 -25.03 21.92 19.65
N ALA A 454 -26.06 22.32 18.90
CA ALA A 454 -27.11 23.22 19.39
C ALA A 454 -27.94 22.58 20.52
N LEU A 455 -28.20 21.26 20.45
CA LEU A 455 -28.87 20.52 21.53
C LEU A 455 -28.01 20.43 22.79
N GLU A 456 -26.69 20.21 22.66
CA GLU A 456 -25.78 20.24 23.81
C GLU A 456 -25.69 21.62 24.46
N GLN A 457 -25.67 22.69 23.67
CA GLN A 457 -25.67 24.05 24.23
C GLN A 457 -26.93 24.30 25.06
N ARG A 458 -28.12 24.04 24.50
CA ARG A 458 -29.40 24.17 25.22
C ARG A 458 -29.46 23.30 26.47
N ARG A 459 -28.88 22.10 26.40
CA ARG A 459 -28.79 21.18 27.54
C ARG A 459 -27.90 21.74 28.64
N GLY A 460 -26.76 22.34 28.28
CA GLY A 460 -25.87 23.02 29.22
C GLY A 460 -26.58 24.16 29.94
N GLU A 461 -27.33 24.98 29.21
CA GLU A 461 -28.13 26.09 29.75
C GLU A 461 -29.27 25.63 30.68
N ALA A 462 -29.82 24.44 30.47
CA ALA A 462 -30.89 23.89 31.31
C ALA A 462 -30.37 23.10 32.54
N LEU A 463 -29.08 22.77 32.58
CA LEU A 463 -28.42 22.07 33.69
C LEU A 463 -27.64 23.00 34.62
N GLY A 464 -27.17 24.15 34.11
CA GLY A 464 -26.64 25.26 34.89
C GLY A 464 -27.75 26.13 35.44
#